data_AF-A0A239HAF7-F1
#
_entry.id   AF-A0A239HAF7-F1
#
_cell.length_a   1.000
_cell.length_b   1.000
_cell.length_c   1.000
_cell.angle_alpha   90.00
_cell.angle_beta   90.00
_cell.angle_gamma   90.00
#
_symmetry.space_group_name_H-M   'P 1'
#
loop_
_entity.id
_entity.type
_entity.pdbx_description
1 polymer ?
#
loop_
_entity_poly.entity_id
_entity_poly.type
_entity_poly.pdbx_seq_one_letter_code
_entity_poly.pdbx_strand_id
1 'polypeptide(L)' 'MIKDTKRQEIAEWVLQADDDVLLLLDQLRKSETSDWWDGLSESQQKRIQKGYKSIIEGKSMSHEEVAKKHGL' A
#
# COMPACT_ATOMS: atom_id res chain seq x y z
N MET A 1 7.24 4.70 25.94
CA MET A 1 6.05 5.54 26.22
C MET A 1 6.33 6.93 25.66
N ILE A 2 5.55 7.39 24.68
CA ILE A 2 5.69 8.74 24.14
C ILE A 2 5.27 9.73 25.25
N LYS A 3 6.17 10.62 25.67
CA LYS A 3 5.87 11.67 26.66
C LYS A 3 4.89 12.68 26.05
N ASP A 4 4.05 13.31 26.86
CA ASP A 4 3.01 14.24 26.39
C ASP A 4 3.55 15.38 25.50
N THR A 5 4.76 15.86 25.79
CA THR A 5 5.47 16.84 24.95
C THR A 5 5.64 16.37 23.52
N LYS A 6 5.98 15.09 23.31
CA LYS A 6 6.20 14.54 21.98
C LYS A 6 4.90 14.36 21.21
N ARG A 7 3.78 14.14 21.90
CA ARG A 7 2.44 14.11 21.30
C ARG A 7 2.04 15.51 20.79
N GLN A 8 2.35 16.55 21.56
CA GLN A 8 2.07 17.94 21.19
C GLN A 8 2.89 18.37 19.97
N GLU A 9 4.20 18.09 19.96
CA GLU A 9 5.07 18.37 18.81
C GLU A 9 4.55 17.75 17.51
N ILE A 10 4.08 16.50 17.56
CA ILE A 10 3.55 15.81 16.38
C ILE A 10 2.24 16.46 15.92
N ALA A 11 1.36 16.84 16.84
CA ALA A 11 0.10 17.50 16.50
C ALA A 11 0.34 18.85 15.81
N GLU A 12 1.28 19.65 16.34
CA GLU A 12 1.66 20.94 15.75
C GLU A 12 2.29 20.77 14.36
N TRP A 13 3.14 19.76 14.19
CA TRP A 13 3.75 19.45 12.89
C TRP A 13 2.70 19.04 11.85
N VAL A 14 1.73 18.19 12.19
CA VAL A 14 0.67 17.75 11.27
C VAL A 14 -0.17 18.94 10.77
N LEU A 15 -0.41 19.95 11.62
CA LEU A 15 -1.14 21.15 11.21
C LEU A 15 -0.42 21.99 10.15
N GLN A 16 0.88 21.80 9.98
CA GLN A 16 1.72 22.49 8.99
C GLN A 16 2.10 21.60 7.80
N ALA A 17 1.66 20.34 7.78
CA ALA A 17 1.97 19.40 6.72
C ALA A 17 1.23 19.75 5.42
N ASP A 18 1.82 19.38 4.29
CA ASP A 18 1.20 19.51 2.97
C ASP A 18 0.17 18.39 2.70
N ASP A 19 -0.58 18.55 1.61
CA ASP A 19 -1.66 17.64 1.24
C ASP A 19 -1.19 16.20 0.98
N ASP A 20 0.03 16.03 0.44
CA ASP A 20 0.59 14.71 0.14
C ASP A 20 0.91 13.96 1.43
N VAL A 21 1.50 14.64 2.41
CA VAL A 21 1.76 14.09 3.74
C VAL A 21 0.46 13.78 4.49
N LEU A 22 -0.53 14.66 4.41
CA LEU A 22 -1.85 14.44 5.04
C LEU A 22 -2.57 13.23 4.43
N LEU A 23 -2.49 13.05 3.11
CA LEU A 23 -3.06 11.90 2.41
C LEU A 23 -2.42 10.59 2.88
N LEU A 24 -1.08 10.57 3.00
CA LEU A 24 -0.35 9.41 3.49
C LEU A 24 -0.74 9.06 4.94
N LEU A 25 -0.86 10.06 5.82
CA LEU A 25 -1.29 9.87 7.20
C LEU A 25 -2.72 9.34 7.30
N ASP A 26 -3.64 9.80 6.44
CA ASP A 26 -5.02 9.27 6.39
C ASP A 26 -5.07 7.82 5.89
N GLN A 27 -4.24 7.46 4.90
CA GLN A 27 -4.10 6.08 4.44
C GLN A 27 -3.57 5.17 5.54
N LEU A 28 -2.54 5.61 6.28
CA LEU A 28 -1.97 4.87 7.40
C LEU A 28 -3.02 4.67 8.50
N ARG A 29 -3.73 5.73 8.89
CA ARG A 29 -4.82 5.66 9.87
C ARG A 29 -5.92 4.68 9.44
N LYS A 30 -6.32 4.72 8.16
CA LYS A 30 -7.33 3.78 7.62
C LYS A 30 -6.84 2.35 7.70
N SER A 31 -5.56 2.11 7.42
CA SER A 31 -4.95 0.76 7.48
C SER A 31 -4.92 0.15 8.89
N GLU A 32 -4.93 0.97 9.95
CA GLU A 32 -5.03 0.49 11.33
C GLU A 32 -6.45 0.02 11.70
N THR A 33 -7.47 0.56 11.03
CA THR A 33 -8.89 0.30 11.33
C THR A 33 -9.56 -0.67 10.36
N SER A 34 -9.01 -0.84 9.17
CA SER A 34 -9.48 -1.73 8.11
C SER A 34 -8.27 -2.19 7.33
N ASP A 35 -8.10 -3.51 7.16
CA ASP A 35 -7.11 -4.01 6.22
C ASP A 35 -7.44 -3.41 4.84
N TRP A 36 -6.44 -2.93 4.10
CA TRP A 36 -6.64 -2.45 2.74
C TRP A 36 -7.26 -3.56 1.86
N TRP A 37 -7.01 -4.82 2.23
CA TRP A 37 -7.62 -6.00 1.63
C TRP A 37 -9.16 -5.97 1.70
N ASP A 38 -9.72 -5.54 2.83
CA ASP A 38 -11.16 -5.49 3.06
C ASP A 38 -11.83 -4.35 2.27
N GLY A 39 -11.04 -3.36 1.84
CA GLY A 39 -11.49 -2.27 0.97
C GLY A 39 -11.60 -2.64 -0.51
N LEU A 40 -11.14 -3.83 -0.91
CA LEU A 40 -11.19 -4.28 -2.29
C LEU A 40 -12.53 -4.95 -2.63
N SER A 41 -13.05 -4.70 -3.84
CA SER A 41 -14.16 -5.51 -4.36
C SER A 41 -13.73 -6.98 -4.50
N GLU A 42 -14.70 -7.91 -4.45
CA GLU A 42 -14.43 -9.33 -4.68
C GLU A 42 -13.67 -9.60 -5.98
N SER A 43 -13.96 -8.82 -7.03
CA SER A 43 -13.31 -8.97 -8.33
C SER A 43 -11.81 -8.63 -8.25
N GLN A 44 -11.45 -7.62 -7.47
CA GLN A 44 -10.06 -7.21 -7.25
C GLN A 44 -9.34 -8.23 -6.38
N GLN A 45 -9.96 -8.68 -5.28
CA GLN A 45 -9.42 -9.74 -4.43
C GLN A 45 -9.15 -11.02 -5.23
N LYS A 46 -10.11 -11.48 -6.05
CA LYS A 46 -9.97 -12.65 -6.93
C LYS A 46 -8.81 -12.50 -7.92
N ARG A 47 -8.64 -11.30 -8.53
CA ARG A 47 -7.52 -11.02 -9.45
C ARG A 47 -6.16 -11.10 -8.73
N ILE A 48 -6.06 -10.53 -7.54
CA ILE A 48 -4.82 -10.56 -6.74
C ILE A 48 -4.50 -11.99 -6.30
N GLN A 49 -5.47 -12.74 -5.78
CA GLN A 49 -5.31 -14.15 -5.41
C GLN A 49 -4.87 -15.01 -6.60
N LYS A 50 -5.43 -14.77 -7.80
CA LYS A 50 -4.99 -15.45 -9.03
C LYS A 50 -3.54 -15.14 -9.37
N GLY A 51 -3.12 -13.87 -9.25
CA GLY A 51 -1.73 -13.45 -9.44
C GLY A 51 -0.80 -14.14 -8.44
N TYR A 52 -1.14 -14.11 -7.16
CA TYR A 52 -0.40 -14.78 -6.08
C TYR A 52 -0.23 -16.28 -6.33
N LYS A 53 -1.31 -16.98 -6.71
CA LYS A 53 -1.27 -18.41 -7.08
C LYS A 53 -0.35 -18.64 -8.28
N SER A 54 -0.38 -17.76 -9.29
CA SER A 54 0.47 -17.86 -10.47
C SER A 54 1.95 -17.74 -10.11
N ILE A 55 2.31 -16.87 -9.15
CA ILE A 55 3.68 -16.73 -8.64
C ILE A 55 4.13 -18.02 -7.93
N ILE A 56 3.30 -18.57 -7.04
CA ILE A 56 3.60 -19.83 -6.34
C ILE A 56 3.78 -21.00 -7.32
N GLU A 57 2.97 -21.05 -8.37
CA GLU A 57 3.06 -22.06 -9.42
C GLU A 57 4.22 -21.84 -10.40
N GLY A 58 5.09 -20.84 -10.18
CA GLY A 58 6.23 -20.54 -11.05
C GLY A 58 5.84 -19.92 -12.40
N LYS A 59 4.61 -19.41 -12.53
CA LYS A 59 4.09 -18.72 -13.72
C LYS A 59 4.34 -17.21 -13.65
N SER A 60 5.44 -16.81 -13.02
CA SER A 60 5.95 -15.44 -13.03
C SER A 60 7.06 -15.31 -14.08
N MET A 61 7.20 -14.13 -14.67
CA MET A 61 8.22 -13.83 -15.68
C MET A 61 8.90 -12.52 -15.30
N SER A 62 10.23 -12.45 -15.43
CA SER A 62 10.97 -11.21 -15.17
C SER A 62 10.61 -10.15 -16.21
N HIS A 63 10.80 -8.88 -15.85
CA HIS A 63 10.61 -7.79 -16.80
C HIS A 63 11.54 -7.94 -18.01
N GLU A 64 12.78 -8.40 -17.81
CA GLU A 64 13.75 -8.60 -18.90
C GLU A 64 13.30 -9.71 -19.86
N GLU A 65 12.73 -10.80 -19.32
CA GLU A 65 12.16 -11.89 -20.12
C GLU A 65 10.95 -11.41 -20.95
N VAL A 66 10.09 -10.58 -20.36
CA VAL A 66 8.96 -9.96 -21.08
C VAL A 66 9.45 -9.03 -22.18
N ALA A 67 10.42 -8.16 -21.87
CA ALA A 67 10.98 -7.20 -22.83
C ALA A 67 11.62 -7.92 -24.02
N LYS A 68 12.43 -8.95 -23.74
CA LYS A 68 13.04 -9.80 -24.78
C LYS A 68 11.99 -10.52 -25.64
N LYS A 69 10.89 -10.98 -25.05
CA LYS A 69 9.81 -11.69 -25.76
C LYS A 69 8.99 -10.78 -26.66
N HIS A 70 8.79 -9.52 -26.26
CA HIS A 70 7.91 -8.58 -26.94
C HIS A 70 8.63 -7.44 -27.68
N GLY A 71 9.96 -7.41 -27.65
CA GLY A 71 10.78 -6.41 -28.33
C GLY A 71 10.65 -5.01 -27.74
N LEU A 72 10.47 -4.92 -26.41
CA LEU A 72 10.42 -3.67 -25.64
C LEU A 72 11.82 -3.20 -25.25
#